data_AF-A0A8T4EEX5-F1
#
_entry.id   AF-A0A8T4EEX5-F1
#
_cell.length_a   1.000
_cell.length_b   1.000
_cell.length_c   1.000
_cell.angle_alpha   90.00
_cell.angle_beta   90.00
_cell.angle_gamma   90.00
#
_symmetry.space_group_name_H-M   'P 1'
#
loop_
_entity.id
_entity.type
_entity.pdbx_description
1 polymer ?
#
loop_
_entity_poly.entity_id
_entity_poly.type
_entity_poly.pdbx_seq_one_letter_code
_entity_poly.pdbx_strand_id
1 'polypeptide(L)'
;MSEITRPIHKVADILSRRGQTIYGREKIVELCAKTGVSLMDGFASELGDTDTDQALLDFVTSYAKMNPAAKLTVLTLSRLHEISIPKELLEKRSIFADILESFSEFTQDISDLLKDYFPDRH
;
A
#
# COMPACT_ATOMS: atom_id res chain seq x y z
N MET A 1 -21.83 19.18 -6.15
CA MET A 1 -22.23 17.79 -6.49
C MET A 1 -21.21 16.89 -5.85
N SER A 2 -21.57 16.11 -4.83
CA SER A 2 -20.62 15.20 -4.18
C SER A 2 -20.36 14.03 -5.13
N GLU A 3 -19.16 13.96 -5.70
CA GLU A 3 -18.72 12.78 -6.44
C GLU A 3 -18.84 11.56 -5.54
N ILE A 4 -19.64 10.58 -5.97
CA ILE A 4 -19.69 9.26 -5.32
C ILE A 4 -18.39 8.56 -5.74
N THR A 5 -17.29 8.88 -5.07
CA THR A 5 -16.02 8.18 -5.27
C THR A 5 -16.22 6.74 -4.83
N ARG A 6 -16.11 5.79 -5.76
CA ARG A 6 -16.25 4.37 -5.44
C ARG A 6 -15.19 3.97 -4.40
N PRO A 7 -15.51 3.17 -3.38
CA PRO A 7 -14.57 2.85 -2.30
C PRO A 7 -13.21 2.35 -2.79
N ILE A 8 -13.19 1.52 -3.84
CA ILE A 8 -11.96 0.97 -4.42
C ILE A 8 -11.08 2.02 -5.11
N HIS A 9 -11.67 3.04 -5.74
CA HIS A 9 -10.92 4.16 -6.31
C HIS A 9 -10.20 4.94 -5.20
N LYS A 10 -10.89 5.17 -4.08
CA LYS A 10 -10.31 5.88 -2.94
C LYS A 10 -9.12 5.13 -2.34
N VAL A 11 -9.22 3.80 -2.24
CA VAL A 11 -8.09 3.00 -1.75
C VAL A 11 -6.94 2.97 -2.75
N ALA A 12 -7.22 2.80 -4.05
CA ALA A 12 -6.19 2.87 -5.08
C ALA A 12 -5.47 4.23 -5.11
N ASP A 13 -6.20 5.34 -4.98
CA ASP A 13 -5.62 6.70 -4.89
C ASP A 13 -4.69 6.84 -3.68
N ILE A 14 -5.14 6.43 -2.49
CA ILE A 14 -4.32 6.48 -1.27
C ILE A 14 -3.04 5.67 -1.44
N LEU A 15 -3.16 4.45 -1.98
CA LEU A 15 -2.02 3.55 -2.19
C LEU A 15 -1.06 4.08 -3.26
N SER A 16 -1.57 4.61 -4.37
CA SER A 16 -0.74 5.21 -5.41
C SER A 16 0.05 6.40 -4.86
N ARG A 17 -0.63 7.38 -4.24
CA ARG A 17 0.00 8.59 -3.74
C ARG A 17 0.99 8.32 -2.60
N ARG A 18 0.60 7.52 -1.60
CA ARG A 18 1.49 7.18 -0.47
C ARG A 18 2.60 6.22 -0.88
N GLY A 19 2.30 5.29 -1.77
CA GLY A 19 3.25 4.34 -2.31
C GLY A 19 4.41 5.03 -3.04
N GLN A 20 4.14 6.13 -3.77
CA GLN A 20 5.20 6.88 -4.44
C GLN A 20 6.20 7.45 -3.44
N THR A 21 5.73 7.89 -2.27
CA THR A 21 6.58 8.38 -1.19
C THR A 21 7.33 7.27 -0.47
N ILE A 22 6.69 6.13 -0.20
CA ILE A 22 7.26 5.04 0.62
C ILE A 22 8.18 4.13 -0.21
N TYR A 23 7.77 3.78 -1.43
CA TYR A 23 8.45 2.80 -2.28
C TYR A 23 9.14 3.41 -3.50
N GLY A 24 8.97 4.72 -3.71
CA GLY A 24 9.52 5.45 -4.85
C GLY A 24 8.54 5.51 -6.03
N ARG A 25 8.64 6.62 -6.77
CA ARG A 25 7.76 6.91 -7.92
C ARG A 25 7.83 5.83 -8.99
N GLU A 26 9.03 5.39 -9.34
CA GLU A 26 9.27 4.41 -10.40
C GLU A 26 8.50 3.10 -10.17
N LYS A 27 8.61 2.53 -8.95
CA LYS A 27 7.93 1.28 -8.59
C LYS A 27 6.41 1.39 -8.68
N ILE A 28 5.84 2.51 -8.26
CA ILE A 28 4.39 2.70 -8.33
C ILE A 28 3.92 2.96 -9.75
N VAL A 29 4.68 3.72 -10.54
CA VAL A 29 4.37 3.93 -11.97
C VAL A 29 4.38 2.61 -12.73
N GLU A 30 5.38 1.77 -12.49
CA GLU A 30 5.45 0.42 -13.07
C GLU A 30 4.25 -0.43 -12.65
N LEU A 31 3.87 -0.37 -11.37
CA LEU A 31 2.71 -1.09 -10.84
C LEU A 31 1.40 -0.64 -11.52
N CYS A 32 1.18 0.67 -11.62
CA CYS A 32 0.04 1.27 -12.33
C CYS A 32 -0.02 0.82 -13.79
N ALA A 33 1.10 0.90 -14.51
CA ALA A 33 1.20 0.47 -15.90
C ALA A 33 0.90 -1.02 -16.08
N LYS A 34 1.40 -1.86 -15.17
CA LYS A 34 1.17 -3.32 -15.20
C LYS A 34 -0.30 -3.69 -14.99
N THR A 35 -1.02 -2.94 -14.16
CA THR A 35 -2.41 -3.25 -13.79
C THR A 35 -3.42 -2.48 -14.63
N GLY A 36 -2.97 -1.66 -15.58
CA GLY A 36 -3.85 -0.81 -16.38
C GLY A 36 -4.59 0.24 -15.55
N VAL A 37 -3.96 0.72 -14.48
CA VAL A 37 -4.46 1.80 -13.62
C VAL A 37 -3.77 3.09 -14.03
N SER A 38 -4.55 4.12 -14.27
CA SER A 38 -4.04 5.44 -14.63
C SER A 38 -3.19 6.00 -13.51
N LEU A 39 -2.18 6.80 -13.86
CA LEU A 39 -1.43 7.53 -12.83
C LEU A 39 -2.38 8.51 -12.17
N MET A 40 -2.75 8.21 -10.92
CA MET A 40 -3.58 9.06 -10.07
C MET A 40 -2.76 10.28 -9.62
N ASP A 41 -2.35 11.13 -10.56
CA ASP A 41 -2.11 12.53 -10.25
C ASP A 41 -3.47 13.23 -10.20
N GLY A 42 -3.64 14.19 -9.29
CA GLY A 42 -4.96 14.77 -8.99
C GLY A 42 -5.68 15.45 -10.16
N PHE A 43 -5.10 15.44 -11.37
CA PHE A 43 -5.68 15.94 -12.61
C PHE A 43 -6.22 14.81 -13.51
N ALA A 44 -5.59 13.62 -13.56
CA ALA A 44 -6.08 12.50 -14.38
C ALA A 44 -7.44 11.96 -13.90
N SER A 45 -7.73 12.10 -12.61
CA SER A 45 -9.04 11.77 -12.02
C SER A 45 -10.20 12.56 -12.65
N GLU A 46 -9.94 13.73 -13.25
CA GLU A 46 -10.98 14.58 -13.85
C GLU A 46 -11.22 14.28 -15.34
N LEU A 47 -10.30 13.57 -16.02
CA LEU A 47 -10.31 13.39 -17.47
C LEU A 47 -11.03 12.12 -17.97
N GLY A 48 -11.69 11.38 -17.07
CA GLY A 48 -12.70 10.41 -17.47
C GLY A 48 -12.19 9.05 -17.96
N ASP A 49 -10.90 8.75 -17.82
CA ASP A 49 -10.42 7.36 -17.85
C ASP A 49 -10.82 6.71 -16.52
N THR A 50 -12.07 6.26 -16.44
CA THR A 50 -12.54 5.46 -15.30
C THR A 50 -11.87 4.11 -15.37
N ASP A 51 -10.76 3.97 -14.64
CA ASP A 51 -10.14 2.68 -14.39
C ASP A 51 -11.22 1.68 -13.95
N THR A 52 -11.24 0.51 -14.57
CA THR A 52 -12.23 -0.51 -14.22
C THR A 52 -12.04 -0.96 -12.78
N ASP A 53 -13.13 -1.31 -12.09
CA ASP A 53 -13.05 -1.85 -10.73
C ASP A 53 -12.13 -3.09 -10.68
N GLN A 54 -12.04 -3.86 -11.77
CA GLN A 54 -11.10 -4.98 -11.90
C GLN A 54 -9.63 -4.54 -11.94
N ALA A 55 -9.29 -3.55 -12.76
CA ALA A 55 -7.93 -3.00 -12.82
C ALA A 55 -7.49 -2.44 -11.46
N LEU A 56 -8.39 -1.75 -10.76
CA LEU A 56 -8.14 -1.24 -9.41
C LEU A 56 -7.97 -2.36 -8.39
N LEU A 57 -8.74 -3.45 -8.51
CA LEU A 57 -8.57 -4.63 -7.66
C LEU A 57 -7.22 -5.31 -7.91
N ASP A 58 -6.80 -5.42 -9.17
CA ASP A 58 -5.51 -5.97 -9.55
C ASP A 58 -4.35 -5.11 -9.04
N PHE A 59 -4.51 -3.78 -9.08
CA PHE A 59 -3.58 -2.83 -8.46
C PHE A 59 -3.47 -3.03 -6.95
N VAL A 60 -4.59 -3.02 -6.23
CA VAL A 60 -4.61 -3.19 -4.77
C VAL A 60 -4.00 -4.55 -4.37
N THR A 61 -4.32 -5.60 -5.12
CA THR A 61 -3.80 -6.95 -4.88
C THR A 61 -2.30 -7.06 -5.19
N SER A 62 -1.84 -6.39 -6.24
CA SER A 62 -0.42 -6.37 -6.60
C SER A 62 0.39 -5.52 -5.63
N TYR A 63 -0.15 -4.40 -5.16
CA TYR A 63 0.43 -3.58 -4.10
C TYR A 63 0.63 -4.39 -2.81
N ALA A 64 -0.38 -5.17 -2.41
CA ALA A 64 -0.29 -6.03 -1.22
C ALA A 64 0.84 -7.08 -1.29
N LYS A 65 1.29 -7.44 -2.49
CA LYS A 65 2.36 -8.42 -2.71
C LYS A 65 3.77 -7.80 -2.67
N MET A 66 3.90 -6.48 -2.56
CA MET A 66 5.21 -5.81 -2.57
C MET A 66 6.06 -6.17 -1.33
N ASN A 67 5.46 -6.19 -0.15
CA ASN A 67 6.08 -6.58 1.12
C ASN A 67 5.00 -6.73 2.23
N PRO A 68 5.35 -7.26 3.42
CA PRO A 68 4.39 -7.42 4.53
C PRO A 68 3.71 -6.12 4.99
N ALA A 69 4.43 -4.99 5.01
CA ALA A 69 3.87 -3.69 5.40
C ALA A 69 2.83 -3.18 4.38
N ALA A 70 3.07 -3.39 3.08
CA ALA A 70 2.14 -3.08 2.01
C ALA A 70 0.86 -3.94 2.12
N LYS A 71 1.01 -5.24 2.42
CA LYS A 71 -0.11 -6.14 2.69
C LYS A 71 -0.96 -5.65 3.86
N LEU A 72 -0.34 -5.30 4.99
CA LEU A 72 -1.05 -4.78 6.16
C LEU A 72 -1.78 -3.46 5.85
N THR A 73 -1.16 -2.59 5.06
CA THR A 73 -1.77 -1.32 4.61
C THR A 73 -3.04 -1.60 3.81
N VAL A 74 -2.97 -2.52 2.83
CA VAL A 74 -4.12 -2.92 2.02
C VAL A 74 -5.23 -3.54 2.88
N LEU A 75 -4.90 -4.43 3.82
CA LEU A 75 -5.87 -5.03 4.74
C LEU A 75 -6.58 -3.97 5.59
N THR A 76 -5.82 -3.01 6.12
CA THR A 76 -6.35 -1.91 6.93
C THR A 76 -7.29 -1.03 6.12
N LEU A 77 -6.86 -0.58 4.94
CA LEU A 77 -7.66 0.29 4.07
C LEU A 77 -8.91 -0.41 3.54
N SER A 78 -8.81 -1.69 3.19
CA SER A 78 -9.95 -2.49 2.72
C SER A 78 -11.02 -2.61 3.80
N ARG A 79 -10.61 -2.77 5.07
CA ARG A 79 -11.55 -2.79 6.21
C ARG A 79 -12.17 -1.42 6.48
N LEU A 80 -11.39 -0.34 6.37
CA LEU A 80 -11.88 1.04 6.60
C LEU A 80 -12.85 1.51 5.52
N HIS A 81 -12.69 1.03 4.30
CA HIS A 81 -13.50 1.41 3.14
C HIS A 81 -14.47 0.33 2.69
N GLU A 82 -14.64 -0.75 3.48
CA GLU A 82 -15.58 -1.85 3.21
C GLU A 82 -15.40 -2.51 1.83
N ILE A 83 -14.15 -2.67 1.38
CA ILE A 83 -13.81 -3.32 0.11
C ILE A 83 -13.56 -4.81 0.34
N SER A 84 -14.21 -5.64 -0.47
CA SER A 84 -13.90 -7.06 -0.54
C SER A 84 -12.61 -7.28 -1.34
N ILE A 85 -11.64 -7.94 -0.72
CA ILE A 85 -10.36 -8.30 -1.35
C ILE A 85 -10.23 -9.83 -1.48
N PRO A 86 -9.42 -10.33 -2.42
CA PRO A 86 -9.26 -11.76 -2.64
C PRO A 86 -8.81 -12.51 -1.38
N LYS A 87 -9.36 -13.71 -1.15
CA LYS A 87 -9.14 -14.49 0.08
C LYS A 87 -7.68 -14.93 0.25
N GLU A 88 -6.95 -15.01 -0.85
CA GLU A 88 -5.52 -15.31 -0.89
C GLU A 88 -4.71 -14.25 -0.13
N LEU A 89 -5.19 -12.99 -0.07
CA LEU A 89 -4.58 -11.95 0.76
C LEU A 89 -4.90 -12.11 2.25
N LEU A 90 -5.94 -12.88 2.59
CA LEU A 90 -6.44 -13.09 3.95
C LEU A 90 -5.84 -14.34 4.64
N GLU A 91 -4.99 -15.12 3.97
CA GLU A 91 -4.42 -16.34 4.54
C GLU A 91 -3.56 -16.05 5.78
N LYS A 92 -4.17 -16.25 6.96
CA LYS A 92 -3.73 -15.70 8.26
C LYS A 92 -2.43 -16.27 8.83
N ARG A 93 -1.95 -17.43 8.36
CA ARG A 93 -0.91 -18.19 9.09
C ARG A 93 0.52 -17.71 8.88
N SER A 94 0.89 -17.10 7.74
CA SER A 94 2.22 -16.47 7.59
C SER A 94 2.19 -14.98 7.92
N ILE A 95 1.07 -14.30 7.66
CA ILE A 95 0.99 -12.82 7.69
C ILE A 95 1.41 -12.23 9.03
N PHE A 96 0.91 -12.76 10.15
CA PHE A 96 1.26 -12.20 11.46
C PHE A 96 2.70 -12.51 11.86
N ALA A 97 3.23 -13.66 11.45
CA ALA A 97 4.62 -14.02 11.71
C ALA A 97 5.57 -13.11 10.91
N ASP A 98 5.33 -12.98 9.60
CA ASP A 98 6.14 -12.13 8.70
C ASP A 98 6.06 -10.64 9.12
N ILE A 99 4.90 -10.19 9.60
CA ILE A 99 4.71 -8.83 10.13
C ILE A 99 5.48 -8.65 11.45
N LEU A 100 5.38 -9.60 12.39
CA LEU A 100 6.11 -9.52 13.66
C LEU A 100 7.62 -9.55 13.43
N GLU A 101 8.09 -10.33 12.46
CA GLU A 101 9.48 -10.37 12.04
C GLU A 101 9.91 -9.03 11.45
N SER A 102 9.16 -8.46 10.50
CA SER A 102 9.45 -7.13 9.94
C SER A 102 9.44 -6.02 11.00
N PHE A 103 8.54 -6.08 11.98
CA PHE A 103 8.53 -5.15 13.11
C PHE A 103 9.75 -5.36 14.02
N SER A 104 10.15 -6.60 14.27
CA SER A 104 11.35 -6.93 15.06
C SER A 104 12.59 -6.34 14.39
N GLU A 105 12.78 -6.58 13.10
CA GLU A 105 13.88 -6.02 12.30
C GLU A 105 13.89 -4.49 12.37
N PHE A 106 12.74 -3.85 12.14
CA PHE A 106 12.62 -2.39 12.25
C PHE A 106 12.98 -1.86 13.65
N THR A 107 12.55 -2.55 14.71
CA THR A 107 12.91 -2.14 16.08
C THR A 107 14.39 -2.34 16.38
N GLN A 108 15.03 -3.35 15.78
CA GLN A 108 16.47 -3.55 15.90
C GLN A 108 17.25 -2.46 15.17
N ASP A 109 16.85 -2.10 13.95
CA ASP A 109 17.47 -1.00 13.20
C ASP A 109 17.37 0.33 13.96
N ILE A 110 16.21 0.62 14.55
CA ILE A 110 16.02 1.80 15.40
C ILE A 110 16.89 1.71 16.65
N SER A 111 16.95 0.54 17.29
CA SER A 111 17.77 0.34 18.49
C SER A 111 19.25 0.55 18.21
N ASP A 112 19.75 0.10 17.07
CA ASP A 112 21.16 0.22 16.71
C ASP A 112 21.50 1.66 16.29
N LEU A 113 20.60 2.33 15.56
CA LEU A 113 20.69 3.77 15.32
C LEU A 113 20.76 4.56 16.63
N LEU A 114 19.92 4.22 17.62
CA LEU A 114 19.91 4.92 18.91
C LEU A 114 21.20 4.70 19.72
N LYS A 115 21.82 3.53 19.64
CA LYS A 115 23.13 3.28 20.28
C LYS A 115 24.24 4.10 19.63
N ASP A 116 24.21 4.25 18.31
CA ASP A 116 25.18 5.07 17.58
C ASP A 116 25.02 6.57 17.90
N TYR A 117 23.79 7.03 18.12
CA TYR A 117 23.50 8.43 18.44
C TYR A 117 23.71 8.78 19.93
N PHE A 118 23.55 7.81 20.82
CA PHE A 118 23.79 7.96 22.26
C PHE A 118 24.80 6.92 22.74
N PRO A 119 26.08 7.02 22.34
CA PRO A 119 27.10 6.17 22.92
C PRO A 119 27.15 6.47 24.41
N ASP A 120 26.97 5.45 25.25
CA ASP A 120 26.99 5.55 26.70
C ASP A 120 28.18 6.42 27.13
N ARG A 121 27.91 7.65 27.58
CA ARG A 121 28.91 8.50 28.21
C ARG A 121 29.17 7.94 29.60
N HIS A 122 30.13 7.03 29.69
CA HIS A 122 30.85 6.76 30.93
C HIS A 122 31.81 7.91 31.27
#